data_AF-A0A326UIQ0-F1
#
_entry.id   AF-A0A326UIQ0-F1
#
_cell.length_a   1.000
_cell.length_b   1.000
_cell.length_c   1.000
_cell.angle_alpha   90.00
_cell.angle_beta   90.00
_cell.angle_gamma   90.00
#
_symmetry.space_group_name_H-M   'P 1'
#
loop_
_entity.id
_entity.type
_entity.pdbx_description
1 polymer ?
#
loop_
_entity_poly.entity_id
_entity_poly.type
_entity_poly.pdbx_seq_one_letter_code
_entity_poly.pdbx_strand_id
1 'polypeptide(L)'
;MRKHRADIADHETRPLSTKALQQAQVTRYLKRHQLSIHTVASVAGVPLMVVWRVQQGEPVTQEHTHIIESAFLCLTGMSYEGSFAVYPEERSER
;
A
#
# COMPACT_ATOMS: atom_id res chain seq x y z
N MET A 1 16.50 -32.83 30.31
CA MET A 1 16.37 -32.05 29.06
C MET A 1 14.98 -31.42 28.99
N ARG A 2 14.84 -30.12 29.24
CA ARG A 2 13.55 -29.41 29.10
C ARG A 2 13.37 -29.00 27.64
N LYS A 3 12.35 -29.57 26.99
CA LYS A 3 11.90 -29.14 25.66
C LYS A 3 11.15 -27.81 25.83
N HIS A 4 11.81 -26.67 25.57
CA HIS A 4 11.11 -25.41 25.38
C HIS A 4 10.45 -25.43 24.00
N ARG A 5 9.27 -26.06 23.92
CA ARG A 5 8.35 -25.84 22.80
C ARG A 5 7.75 -24.46 23.07
N ALA A 6 8.16 -23.46 22.30
CA ALA A 6 7.53 -22.15 22.37
C ALA A 6 6.06 -22.35 21.98
N ASP A 7 5.20 -22.34 22.98
CA ASP A 7 3.75 -22.30 22.84
C ASP A 7 3.43 -20.87 22.40
N ILE A 8 3.65 -20.59 21.10
CA ILE A 8 3.24 -19.34 20.49
C ILE A 8 1.72 -19.45 20.36
N ALA A 9 1.04 -19.18 21.46
CA ALA A 9 -0.40 -19.05 21.49
C ALA A 9 -0.78 -17.98 20.46
N ASP A 10 -1.59 -18.37 19.48
CA ASP A 10 -2.20 -17.52 18.44
C ASP A 10 -3.05 -16.36 19.02
N HIS A 11 -3.10 -16.21 20.34
CA HIS A 11 -4.06 -15.41 21.09
C HIS A 11 -3.64 -13.96 21.37
N GLU A 12 -2.49 -13.50 20.88
CA GLU A 12 -2.02 -12.12 21.11
C GLU A 12 -1.83 -11.27 19.85
N THR A 13 -2.31 -11.72 18.68
CA THR A 13 -2.24 -10.89 17.47
C THR A 13 -3.43 -9.92 17.41
N ARG A 14 -3.18 -8.64 17.72
CA ARG A 14 -4.15 -7.58 17.44
C ARG A 14 -4.23 -7.36 15.92
N PRO A 15 -5.42 -7.12 15.34
CA PRO A 15 -5.52 -6.80 13.93
C PRO A 15 -4.72 -5.53 13.61
N LEU A 16 -4.01 -5.54 12.49
CA LEU A 16 -3.29 -4.36 12.00
C LEU A 16 -4.28 -3.22 11.77
N SER A 17 -3.85 -1.99 12.06
CA SER A 17 -4.60 -0.82 11.60
C SER A 17 -4.67 -0.83 10.07
N THR A 18 -5.75 -0.30 9.50
CA THR A 18 -5.92 -0.21 8.04
C THR A 18 -4.72 0.44 7.36
N LYS A 19 -4.17 1.51 7.95
CA LYS A 19 -2.95 2.18 7.50
C LYS A 19 -1.75 1.23 7.45
N ALA A 20 -1.49 0.50 8.55
CA ALA A 20 -0.37 -0.44 8.61
C ALA A 20 -0.52 -1.58 7.60
N LEU A 21 -1.75 -2.06 7.40
CA LEU A 21 -2.06 -3.07 6.38
C LEU A 21 -1.77 -2.54 4.96
N GLN A 22 -2.23 -1.34 4.63
CA GLN A 22 -2.02 -0.71 3.32
C GLN A 22 -0.54 -0.44 3.06
N GLN A 23 0.18 0.12 4.03
CA GLN A 23 1.63 0.30 3.97
C GLN A 23 2.35 -1.02 3.70
N ALA A 24 1.97 -2.10 4.40
CA ALA A 24 2.56 -3.41 4.23
C ALA A 24 2.26 -4.00 2.84
N GLN A 25 1.02 -3.85 2.33
CA GLN A 25 0.61 -4.29 0.99
C GLN A 25 1.44 -3.60 -0.09
N VAL A 26 1.52 -2.27 -0.07
CA VAL A 26 2.30 -1.49 -1.06
C VAL A 26 3.78 -1.83 -0.97
N THR A 27 4.34 -1.85 0.25
CA THR A 27 5.76 -2.17 0.45
C THR A 27 6.11 -3.57 -0.06
N ARG A 28 5.23 -4.55 0.20
CA ARG A 28 5.41 -5.93 -0.29
C ARG A 28 5.33 -5.98 -1.81
N TYR A 29 4.38 -5.27 -2.43
CA TYR A 29 4.23 -5.23 -3.87
C TYR A 29 5.47 -4.63 -4.55
N LEU A 30 5.92 -3.45 -4.09
CA LEU A 30 7.14 -2.80 -4.61
C LEU A 30 8.36 -3.73 -4.50
N LYS A 31 8.55 -4.38 -3.35
CA LYS A 31 9.66 -5.34 -3.17
C LYS A 31 9.56 -6.55 -4.07
N ARG A 32 8.38 -7.16 -4.19
CA ARG A 32 8.15 -8.35 -5.04
C ARG A 32 8.50 -8.08 -6.50
N HIS A 33 8.16 -6.90 -6.99
CA HIS A 33 8.36 -6.50 -8.38
C HIS A 33 9.62 -5.65 -8.59
N GLN A 34 10.46 -5.50 -7.54
CA GLN A 34 11.70 -4.70 -7.58
C GLN A 34 11.49 -3.27 -8.09
N LEU A 35 10.33 -2.68 -7.78
CA LEU A 35 9.98 -1.33 -8.21
C LEU A 35 10.55 -0.28 -7.26
N SER A 36 11.12 0.79 -7.82
CA SER A 36 11.45 1.99 -7.08
C SER A 36 10.30 2.99 -7.11
N ILE A 37 10.10 3.75 -6.02
CA ILE A 37 9.08 4.81 -5.98
C ILE A 37 9.35 5.92 -7.01
N HIS A 38 10.61 6.13 -7.40
CA HIS A 38 10.99 7.09 -8.44
C HIS A 38 10.48 6.66 -9.82
N THR A 39 10.68 5.38 -10.16
CA THR A 39 10.20 4.80 -11.42
C THR A 39 8.67 4.86 -11.49
N VAL A 40 8.00 4.50 -10.40
CA VAL A 40 6.53 4.55 -10.32
C VAL A 40 6.04 5.98 -10.51
N ALA A 41 6.63 6.96 -9.82
CA ALA A 41 6.27 8.38 -9.96
C ALA A 41 6.45 8.88 -11.40
N SER A 42 7.57 8.50 -12.04
CA SER A 42 7.86 8.87 -13.42
C SER A 42 6.85 8.29 -14.41
N VAL A 43 6.47 7.01 -14.27
CA VAL A 43 5.49 6.37 -15.17
C VAL A 43 4.07 6.87 -14.91
N ALA A 44 3.73 7.09 -13.64
CA ALA A 44 2.44 7.64 -13.24
C ALA A 44 2.26 9.11 -13.65
N GLY A 45 3.34 9.84 -13.92
CA GLY A 45 3.26 11.29 -14.18
C GLY A 45 2.82 12.10 -12.97
N VAL A 46 3.04 11.59 -11.74
CA VAL A 46 2.68 12.26 -10.48
C VAL A 46 3.91 12.66 -9.70
N PRO A 47 3.83 13.68 -8.81
CA PRO A 47 4.94 14.03 -7.94
C PRO A 47 5.38 12.84 -7.07
N LEU A 48 6.69 12.69 -6.86
CA LEU A 48 7.27 11.62 -6.02
C LEU A 48 6.62 11.55 -4.63
N MET A 49 6.25 12.70 -4.06
CA MET A 49 5.59 12.79 -2.76
C MET A 49 4.25 12.05 -2.72
N VAL A 50 3.52 11.94 -3.84
CA VAL A 50 2.26 11.17 -3.92
C VAL A 50 2.55 9.68 -3.78
N VAL A 51 3.53 9.15 -4.52
CA VAL A 51 3.92 7.74 -4.43
C VAL A 51 4.49 7.41 -3.06
N TRP A 52 5.27 8.32 -2.47
CA TRP A 52 5.76 8.18 -1.10
C TRP A 52 4.60 8.09 -0.08
N ARG A 53 3.58 8.96 -0.19
CA ARG A 53 2.37 8.89 0.65
C ARG A 53 1.69 7.53 0.53
N VAL A 54 1.50 7.04 -0.69
CA VAL A 54 0.94 5.70 -0.94
C VAL A 54 1.79 4.61 -0.28
N GLN A 55 3.11 4.67 -0.38
CA GLN A 55 4.00 3.72 0.30
C GLN A 55 3.86 3.77 1.82
N GLN A 56 3.66 4.95 2.41
CA GLN A 56 3.45 5.13 3.85
C GLN A 56 2.00 4.79 4.31
N GLY A 57 1.12 4.37 3.40
CA GLY A 57 -0.29 4.16 3.70
C GLY A 57 -1.05 5.45 4.03
N GLU A 58 -0.54 6.61 3.60
CA GLU A 58 -1.21 7.89 3.77
C GLU A 58 -2.27 8.12 2.70
N PRO A 59 -3.35 8.84 3.02
CA PRO A 59 -4.43 9.08 2.08
C PRO A 59 -3.98 9.91 0.87
N VAL A 60 -4.46 9.50 -0.30
CA VAL A 60 -4.36 10.21 -1.57
C VAL A 60 -5.75 10.39 -2.19
N THR A 61 -5.85 11.11 -3.32
CA THR A 61 -7.12 11.24 -4.04
C THR A 61 -7.42 9.95 -4.80
N GLN A 62 -8.70 9.72 -5.12
CA GLN A 62 -9.11 8.56 -5.92
C GLN A 62 -8.48 8.60 -7.33
N GLU A 63 -8.32 9.79 -7.89
CA GLU A 63 -7.59 9.96 -9.14
C GLU A 63 -6.15 9.46 -9.04
N HIS A 64 -5.42 9.86 -7.97
CA HIS A 64 -4.06 9.36 -7.74
C HIS A 64 -4.02 7.84 -7.56
N THR A 65 -5.04 7.23 -6.93
CA THR A 65 -5.07 5.77 -6.81
C THR A 65 -5.13 5.07 -8.15
N HIS A 66 -6.01 5.52 -9.06
CA HIS A 66 -6.17 4.91 -10.36
C HIS A 66 -4.95 5.12 -11.27
N ILE A 67 -4.33 6.30 -11.18
CA ILE A 67 -3.09 6.58 -11.92
C ILE A 67 -1.95 5.67 -11.44
N ILE A 68 -1.82 5.47 -10.12
CA ILE A 68 -0.76 4.60 -9.56
C ILE A 68 -1.03 3.12 -9.84
N GLU A 69 -2.27 2.66 -9.75
CA GLU A 69 -2.69 1.31 -10.21
C GLU A 69 -2.33 1.08 -11.68
N SER A 70 -2.62 2.06 -12.54
CA SER A 70 -2.29 1.99 -13.96
C SER A 70 -0.77 1.92 -14.16
N ALA A 71 0.00 2.73 -13.43
CA ALA A 71 1.46 2.69 -13.48
C ALA A 71 2.03 1.34 -13.02
N PHE A 72 1.48 0.74 -11.96
CA PHE A 72 1.84 -0.61 -11.51
C PHE A 72 1.56 -1.66 -12.57
N LEU A 73 0.39 -1.61 -13.20
CA LEU A 73 0.04 -2.50 -14.30
C LEU A 73 1.01 -2.33 -15.49
N CYS A 74 1.31 -1.09 -15.89
CA CYS A 74 2.25 -0.82 -16.97
C CYS A 74 3.67 -1.33 -16.68
N LEU A 75 4.15 -1.18 -15.44
CA LEU A 75 5.50 -1.58 -15.05
C LEU A 75 5.67 -3.09 -14.87
N THR A 76 4.61 -3.79 -14.47
CA THR A 76 4.71 -5.19 -14.05
C THR A 76 3.93 -6.17 -14.92
N GLY A 77 2.99 -5.68 -15.74
CA GLY A 77 2.00 -6.49 -16.43
C GLY A 77 0.96 -7.14 -15.50
N MET A 78 0.93 -6.79 -14.22
CA MET A 78 0.05 -7.38 -13.20
C MET A 78 -0.74 -6.31 -12.45
N SER A 79 -2.03 -6.57 -12.23
CA SER A 79 -2.89 -5.71 -11.40
C SER A 79 -2.40 -5.67 -9.95
N TYR A 80 -2.59 -4.52 -9.30
CA TYR A 80 -2.38 -4.38 -7.87
C TYR A 80 -3.66 -4.81 -7.13
N GLU A 81 -3.57 -5.89 -6.36
CA GLU A 81 -4.71 -6.48 -5.63
C GLU A 81 -4.86 -5.92 -4.20
N GLY A 82 -4.05 -4.93 -3.82
CA GLY A 82 -4.14 -4.29 -2.51
C GLY A 82 -5.13 -3.13 -2.48
N SER A 83 -5.11 -2.37 -1.39
CA SER A 83 -5.88 -1.13 -1.29
C SER A 83 -4.98 0.05 -0.96
N PHE A 84 -5.45 1.25 -1.27
CA PHE A 84 -4.83 2.50 -0.85
C PHE A 84 -5.73 3.26 0.12
N ALA A 85 -5.13 4.12 0.95
CA ALA A 85 -5.88 5.10 1.70
C ALA A 85 -6.38 6.19 0.74
N VAL A 86 -7.67 6.53 0.82
CA VAL A 86 -8.30 7.59 0.02
C VAL A 86 -8.88 8.62 0.98
N TYR A 87 -8.77 9.92 0.65
CA TYR A 87 -9.48 10.95 1.41
C TYR A 87 -10.99 10.66 1.40
N PRO A 88 -11.69 10.79 2.54
CA PRO A 88 -13.13 10.67 2.54
C PRO A 88 -13.70 11.73 1.60
N GLU A 89 -14.65 11.34 0.75
CA GLU A 89 -15.44 12.32 0.01
C GLU A 89 -16.13 13.22 1.04
N GLU A 90 -15.91 14.53 0.94
CA GLU A 90 -16.69 15.49 1.71
C GLU A 90 -18.15 15.26 1.34
N ARG A 91 -18.92 14.65 2.24
CA ARG A 91 -20.37 14.63 2.12
C ARG A 91 -20.80 16.10 2.11
N SER A 92 -21.10 16.62 0.93
CA SER A 92 -21.89 17.84 0.80
C SER A 92 -23.23 17.55 1.46
N GLU A 93 -23.35 17.92 2.73
CA GLU A 93 -24.64 18.12 3.38
C GLU A 93 -25.34 19.24 2.59
N ARG A 94 -26.18 18.83 1.64
CA ARG A 94 -27.17 19.70 0.99
C ARG A 94 -28.40 19.82 1.86
#